data_AF-X0TWK0-F1
#
_entry.id   AF-X0TWK0-F1
#
_cell.length_a   1.000
_cell.length_b   1.000
_cell.length_c   1.000
_cell.angle_alpha   90.00
_cell.angle_beta   90.00
_cell.angle_gamma   90.00
#
_symmetry.space_group_name_H-M   'P 1'
#
loop_
_entity.id
_entity.type
_entity.pdbx_description
1 polymer ?
#
loop_
_entity_poly.entity_id
_entity_poly.type
_entity_poly.pdbx_seq_one_letter_code
_entity_poly.pdbx_strand_id
1 'polypeptide(L)'
;MYQSKFIACVMVDNEIVREVRQDGSDFIYLPFGTDYHLRLKNLDHRRAVVSITIDGEDVLDGSQLVVDGNSTTDLKGFLDSKSNVAHNAFRFIEKTEKVRQHRGERVDDGIVRVEVQFEEDLPQIEQTIKWPKNEPFGYPWGQWYPQTTNIWYDSGGLNQLHGQAMDIHYSGDVDCHVRSCSFTPTTPADGDEVGDKADNDQVGDDTN
;
A
#
# COMPACT_ATOMS: atom_id res chain seq x y z
N MET A 1 -8.24 10.50 -13.32
CA MET A 1 -9.27 11.17 -12.48
C MET A 1 -8.68 11.47 -11.11
N TYR A 2 -8.84 12.70 -10.61
CA TYR A 2 -8.33 13.14 -9.30
C TYR A 2 -9.48 13.66 -8.43
N GLN A 3 -9.59 13.14 -7.21
CA GLN A 3 -10.57 13.62 -6.22
C GLN A 3 -10.02 13.47 -4.81
N SER A 4 -10.10 14.53 -4.01
CA SER A 4 -9.74 14.52 -2.58
C SER A 4 -8.36 13.89 -2.27
N LYS A 5 -7.33 14.26 -3.03
CA LYS A 5 -5.96 13.68 -2.94
C LYS A 5 -5.85 12.19 -3.28
N PHE A 6 -6.89 11.61 -3.86
CA PHE A 6 -6.86 10.28 -4.43
C PHE A 6 -6.88 10.37 -5.96
N ILE A 7 -6.08 9.52 -6.60
CA ILE A 7 -6.01 9.42 -8.06
C ILE A 7 -6.42 8.02 -8.47
N ALA A 8 -7.36 7.93 -9.40
CA ALA A 8 -7.68 6.70 -10.11
C ALA A 8 -7.35 6.89 -11.60
N CYS A 9 -6.57 5.96 -12.14
CA CYS A 9 -6.16 5.94 -13.54
C CYS A 9 -6.46 4.59 -14.17
N VAL A 10 -6.88 4.60 -15.44
CA VAL A 10 -6.95 3.39 -16.26
C VAL A 10 -5.62 3.22 -16.99
N MET A 11 -5.09 2.01 -16.91
CA MET A 11 -3.83 1.61 -17.51
C MET A 11 -4.07 0.54 -18.57
N VAL A 12 -3.45 0.70 -19.73
CA VAL A 12 -3.41 -0.30 -20.81
C VAL A 12 -1.95 -0.56 -21.13
N ASP A 13 -1.52 -1.82 -21.16
CA ASP A 13 -0.14 -2.20 -21.50
C ASP A 13 0.94 -1.41 -20.71
N ASN A 14 0.67 -1.10 -19.44
CA ASN A 14 1.48 -0.27 -18.54
C ASN A 14 1.60 1.22 -18.91
N GLU A 15 0.81 1.70 -19.86
CA GLU A 15 0.67 3.12 -20.18
C GLU A 15 -0.61 3.71 -19.56
N ILE A 16 -0.51 4.96 -19.07
CA ILE A 16 -1.66 5.70 -18.54
C ILE A 16 -2.47 6.23 -19.72
N VAL A 17 -3.74 5.85 -19.79
CA VAL A 17 -4.66 6.37 -20.82
C VAL A 17 -5.11 7.78 -20.42
N ARG A 18 -5.18 8.68 -21.42
CA ARG A 18 -5.62 10.06 -21.20
C ARG A 18 -7.13 10.14 -21.06
N GLU A 19 -7.57 10.85 -20.02
CA GLU A 19 -8.97 11.22 -19.85
C GLU A 19 -9.35 12.40 -20.75
N VAL A 20 -10.56 12.34 -21.29
CA VAL A 20 -11.19 13.39 -22.09
C VAL A 20 -12.42 13.85 -21.34
N ARG A 21 -12.48 15.14 -21.04
CA ARG A 21 -13.62 15.74 -20.34
C ARG A 21 -14.67 16.20 -21.34
N GLN A 22 -15.89 15.68 -21.20
CA GLN A 22 -17.04 16.06 -22.01
C GLN A 22 -18.26 16.27 -21.11
N ASP A 23 -18.98 17.38 -21.31
CA ASP A 23 -20.23 17.68 -20.60
C ASP A 23 -20.15 17.55 -19.07
N GLY A 24 -18.99 17.89 -18.50
CA GLY A 24 -18.74 17.84 -17.05
C GLY A 24 -18.36 16.47 -16.50
N SER A 25 -18.36 15.42 -17.33
CA SER A 25 -17.95 14.06 -16.98
C SER A 25 -16.61 13.70 -17.63
N ASP A 26 -15.85 12.82 -16.99
CA ASP A 26 -14.57 12.34 -17.51
C ASP A 26 -14.75 11.00 -18.22
N PHE A 27 -14.28 10.91 -19.45
CA PHE A 27 -14.37 9.73 -20.30
C PHE A 27 -12.98 9.25 -20.72
N ILE A 28 -12.87 7.96 -20.98
CA ILE A 28 -11.65 7.33 -21.48
C ILE A 28 -12.01 6.50 -22.71
N TYR A 29 -11.27 6.67 -23.80
CA TYR A 29 -11.45 5.89 -25.01
C TYR A 29 -10.53 4.68 -25.00
N LEU A 30 -11.12 3.49 -25.01
CA LEU A 30 -10.41 2.22 -25.08
C LEU A 30 -10.81 1.47 -26.36
N PRO A 31 -9.86 0.86 -27.08
CA PRO A 31 -10.20 -0.08 -28.15
C PRO A 31 -10.90 -1.33 -27.58
N PHE A 32 -11.82 -1.91 -28.36
CA PHE A 32 -12.44 -3.18 -27.98
C PHE A 32 -11.42 -4.33 -28.03
N GLY A 33 -11.57 -5.28 -27.11
CA GLY A 33 -10.68 -6.42 -26.93
C GLY A 33 -9.45 -6.12 -26.09
N THR A 34 -9.24 -4.88 -25.66
CA THR A 34 -8.10 -4.47 -24.85
C THR A 34 -8.29 -4.82 -23.38
N ASP A 35 -7.25 -5.39 -22.79
CA ASP A 35 -7.18 -5.62 -21.35
C ASP A 35 -6.66 -4.36 -20.66
N TYR A 36 -7.27 -4.00 -19.53
CA TYR A 36 -6.90 -2.83 -18.75
C TYR A 36 -6.81 -3.16 -17.27
N HIS A 37 -6.14 -2.30 -16.52
CA HIS A 37 -6.07 -2.37 -15.07
C HIS A 37 -6.22 -0.98 -14.45
N LEU A 38 -6.65 -0.92 -13.19
CA LEU A 38 -6.82 0.33 -12.47
C LEU A 38 -5.60 0.60 -11.60
N ARG A 39 -4.99 1.77 -11.77
CA ARG A 39 -3.94 2.27 -10.88
C ARG A 39 -4.55 3.28 -9.93
N LEU A 40 -4.45 2.96 -8.64
CA LEU A 40 -4.97 3.73 -7.53
C LEU A 40 -3.80 4.35 -6.80
N LYS A 41 -3.79 5.67 -6.62
CA LYS A 41 -2.73 6.38 -5.91
C LYS A 41 -3.31 7.27 -4.84
N ASN A 42 -2.89 7.03 -3.61
CA ASN A 42 -3.25 7.84 -2.47
C ASN A 42 -2.14 8.87 -2.23
N LEU A 43 -2.47 10.16 -2.35
CA LEU A 43 -1.56 11.27 -2.02
C LEU A 43 -1.82 11.83 -0.62
N ASP A 44 -2.81 11.31 0.11
CA ASP A 44 -3.00 11.62 1.51
C ASP A 44 -2.10 10.72 2.36
N HIS A 45 -1.72 11.22 3.54
CA HIS A 45 -0.94 10.48 4.52
C HIS A 45 -1.74 9.38 5.24
N ARG A 46 -3.06 9.50 5.27
CA ARG A 46 -3.97 8.53 5.87
C ARG A 46 -4.22 7.38 4.92
N ARG A 47 -4.52 6.20 5.46
CA ARG A 47 -4.96 5.08 4.63
C ARG A 47 -6.37 5.36 4.10
N ALA A 48 -6.65 4.81 2.94
CA ALA A 48 -7.94 4.92 2.29
C ALA A 48 -8.50 3.53 2.02
N VAL A 49 -9.77 3.36 2.32
CA VAL A 49 -10.54 2.18 1.93
C VAL A 49 -11.25 2.49 0.63
N VAL A 50 -11.15 1.58 -0.34
CA VAL A 50 -11.64 1.76 -1.69
C VAL A 50 -12.58 0.63 -2.06
N SER A 51 -13.77 0.98 -2.55
CA SER A 51 -14.74 0.07 -3.13
C SER A 51 -14.87 0.37 -4.63
N ILE A 52 -14.81 -0.67 -5.46
CA ILE A 52 -14.74 -0.53 -6.92
C ILE A 52 -15.84 -1.37 -7.55
N THR A 53 -16.65 -0.72 -8.37
CA THR A 53 -17.72 -1.36 -9.13
C THR A 53 -17.48 -1.11 -10.61
N ILE A 54 -17.45 -2.16 -11.41
CA ILE A 54 -17.31 -2.09 -12.88
C ILE A 54 -18.56 -2.72 -13.49
N ASP A 55 -19.22 -2.03 -14.41
CA ASP A 55 -20.44 -2.52 -15.09
C ASP A 55 -21.57 -2.92 -14.11
N GLY A 56 -21.61 -2.27 -12.95
CA GLY A 56 -22.55 -2.58 -11.87
C GLY A 56 -22.22 -3.83 -11.05
N GLU A 57 -21.07 -4.47 -11.27
CA GLU A 57 -20.58 -5.61 -10.51
C GLU A 57 -19.44 -5.19 -9.56
N ASP A 58 -19.49 -5.67 -8.32
CA ASP A 58 -18.44 -5.44 -7.34
C ASP A 58 -17.21 -6.29 -7.67
N VAL A 59 -16.07 -5.63 -7.81
CA VAL A 59 -14.81 -6.25 -8.22
C VAL A 59 -14.12 -6.97 -7.05
N LEU A 60 -14.47 -6.61 -5.81
CA LEU A 60 -13.80 -7.05 -4.60
C LEU A 60 -14.61 -8.10 -3.80
N ASP A 61 -15.67 -8.67 -4.39
CA ASP A 61 -16.50 -9.72 -3.77
C ASP A 61 -16.99 -9.33 -2.36
N GLY A 62 -17.54 -8.11 -2.22
CA GLY A 62 -18.01 -7.55 -0.95
C GLY A 62 -16.90 -7.10 0.01
N SER A 63 -15.64 -7.28 -0.38
CA SER A 63 -14.48 -6.80 0.38
C SER A 63 -14.14 -5.36 -0.01
N GLN A 64 -13.20 -4.76 0.71
CA GLN A 64 -12.72 -3.42 0.40
C GLN A 64 -11.20 -3.42 0.31
N LEU A 65 -10.67 -2.62 -0.60
CA LEU A 65 -9.23 -2.53 -0.82
C LEU A 65 -8.65 -1.41 0.04
N VAL A 66 -7.69 -1.74 0.89
CA VAL A 66 -6.95 -0.74 1.67
C VAL A 66 -5.75 -0.27 0.85
N VAL A 67 -5.70 1.04 0.61
CA VAL A 67 -4.57 1.72 -0.04
C VAL A 67 -3.86 2.57 1.02
N ASP A 68 -2.61 2.23 1.29
CA ASP A 68 -1.81 2.94 2.29
C ASP A 68 -1.58 4.41 1.92
N GLY A 69 -1.32 5.25 2.92
CA GLY A 69 -0.99 6.65 2.72
C GLY A 69 0.26 6.83 1.86
N ASN A 70 0.25 7.81 0.96
CA ASN A 70 1.33 8.10 0.02
C ASN A 70 1.77 6.90 -0.86
N SER A 71 0.90 5.91 -1.04
CA SER A 71 1.20 4.68 -1.78
C SER A 71 0.46 4.59 -3.12
N THR A 72 0.83 3.60 -3.92
CA THR A 72 0.17 3.29 -5.20
C THR A 72 -0.09 1.79 -5.27
N THR A 73 -1.30 1.42 -5.71
CA THR A 73 -1.76 0.04 -5.80
C THR A 73 -2.39 -0.19 -7.17
N ASP A 74 -2.01 -1.27 -7.83
CA ASP A 74 -2.53 -1.66 -9.14
C ASP A 74 -3.50 -2.84 -8.99
N LEU A 75 -4.73 -2.65 -9.48
CA LEU A 75 -5.77 -3.68 -9.50
C LEU A 75 -5.92 -4.22 -10.93
N LYS A 76 -5.46 -5.46 -11.13
CA LYS A 76 -5.37 -6.10 -12.46
C LYS A 76 -6.54 -7.01 -12.82
N GLY A 77 -7.44 -7.29 -11.89
CA GLY A 77 -8.57 -8.20 -12.09
C GLY A 77 -9.49 -8.24 -10.87
N PHE A 78 -10.44 -9.17 -10.90
CA PHE A 78 -11.39 -9.42 -9.82
C PHE A 78 -10.66 -10.06 -8.63
N LEU A 79 -10.91 -9.53 -7.43
CA LEU A 79 -10.26 -10.03 -6.23
C LEU A 79 -11.25 -10.91 -5.46
N ASP A 80 -10.93 -12.19 -5.34
CA ASP A 80 -11.69 -13.08 -4.47
C ASP A 80 -11.34 -12.81 -3.01
N SER A 81 -12.38 -12.66 -2.19
CA SER A 81 -12.30 -12.49 -0.73
C SER A 81 -11.41 -13.54 -0.02
N LYS A 82 -11.22 -14.72 -0.64
CA LYS A 82 -10.52 -15.87 -0.05
C LYS A 82 -9.05 -15.96 -0.43
N SER A 83 -8.64 -15.47 -1.60
CA SER A 83 -7.31 -15.76 -2.13
C SER A 83 -6.36 -14.58 -2.17
N ASN A 84 -6.79 -13.33 -1.94
CA ASN A 84 -5.94 -12.14 -2.11
C ASN A 84 -5.16 -12.12 -3.47
N VAL A 85 -5.65 -12.88 -4.44
CA VAL A 85 -5.07 -13.08 -5.76
C VAL A 85 -6.13 -12.59 -6.74
N ALA A 86 -5.71 -11.70 -7.63
CA ALA A 86 -6.57 -11.19 -8.69
C ALA A 86 -6.76 -12.27 -9.76
N HIS A 87 -8.02 -12.62 -10.02
CA HIS A 87 -8.46 -13.51 -11.08
C HIS A 87 -9.15 -12.71 -12.18
N ASN A 88 -9.08 -13.18 -13.42
CA ASN A 88 -9.71 -12.56 -14.59
C ASN A 88 -9.34 -11.08 -14.82
N ALA A 89 -8.53 -10.81 -15.84
CA ALA A 89 -8.24 -9.45 -16.25
C ALA A 89 -9.50 -8.72 -16.74
N PHE A 90 -9.56 -7.40 -16.51
CA PHE A 90 -10.63 -6.58 -17.07
C PHE A 90 -10.40 -6.40 -18.56
N ARG A 91 -11.35 -6.86 -19.36
CA ARG A 91 -11.31 -6.70 -20.81
C ARG A 91 -12.47 -5.84 -21.27
N PHE A 92 -12.18 -4.79 -22.03
CA PHE A 92 -13.23 -4.00 -22.66
C PHE A 92 -13.78 -4.76 -23.87
N ILE A 93 -15.03 -5.18 -23.80
CA ILE A 93 -15.66 -6.00 -24.84
C ILE A 93 -16.80 -5.26 -25.53
N GLU A 94 -17.04 -5.59 -26.79
CA GLU A 94 -18.19 -5.07 -27.53
C GLU A 94 -19.49 -5.72 -27.03
N LYS A 95 -20.57 -4.93 -26.98
CA LYS A 95 -21.92 -5.41 -26.71
C LYS A 95 -22.49 -6.21 -27.90
N THR A 96 -22.00 -7.43 -28.10
CA THR A 96 -22.56 -8.36 -29.08
C THR A 96 -23.80 -9.07 -28.53
N GLU A 97 -24.69 -9.54 -29.41
CA GLU A 97 -25.95 -10.21 -29.02
C GLU A 97 -25.73 -11.42 -28.10
N LYS A 98 -24.63 -12.16 -28.30
CA LYS A 98 -24.23 -13.29 -27.44
C LYS A 98 -23.87 -12.85 -26.02
N VAL A 99 -23.18 -11.72 -25.88
CA VAL A 99 -22.80 -11.14 -24.58
C VAL A 99 -24.02 -10.60 -23.85
N ARG A 100 -24.93 -9.93 -24.58
CA ARG A 100 -26.21 -9.44 -24.04
C ARG A 100 -27.06 -10.56 -23.45
N GLN A 101 -27.15 -11.70 -24.12
CA GLN A 101 -27.92 -12.85 -23.62
C GLN A 101 -27.34 -13.50 -22.36
N HIS A 102 -26.01 -13.43 -22.16
CA HIS A 102 -25.36 -14.01 -20.98
C HIS A 102 -25.29 -13.05 -19.78
N ARG A 103 -25.09 -11.74 -20.01
CA ARG A 103 -24.90 -10.74 -18.94
C ARG A 103 -26.15 -9.90 -18.65
N GLY A 104 -27.11 -9.90 -19.57
CA GLY A 104 -28.23 -8.97 -19.55
C GLY A 104 -27.85 -7.61 -20.13
N GLU A 105 -28.82 -6.70 -20.12
CA GLU A 105 -28.64 -5.31 -20.55
C GLU A 105 -28.78 -4.42 -19.31
N ARG A 106 -27.67 -3.80 -18.89
CA ARG A 106 -27.63 -2.94 -17.71
C ARG A 106 -27.31 -1.51 -18.12
N VAL A 107 -27.86 -0.56 -17.38
CA VAL A 107 -27.62 0.87 -17.58
C VAL A 107 -26.19 1.24 -17.15
N ASP A 108 -25.62 0.46 -16.23
CA ASP A 108 -24.29 0.69 -15.66
C ASP A 108 -23.14 0.15 -16.54
N ASP A 109 -23.45 -0.48 -17.67
CA ASP A 109 -22.44 -1.01 -18.60
C ASP A 109 -21.53 0.10 -19.13
N GLY A 110 -20.22 -0.06 -18.97
CA GLY A 110 -19.19 0.89 -19.37
C GLY A 110 -18.89 1.95 -18.30
N ILE A 111 -19.46 1.83 -17.09
CA ILE A 111 -19.21 2.74 -15.97
C ILE A 111 -18.28 2.07 -14.97
N VAL A 112 -17.20 2.77 -14.62
CA VAL A 112 -16.31 2.42 -13.51
C VAL A 112 -16.58 3.38 -12.37
N ARG A 113 -17.04 2.84 -11.24
CA ARG A 113 -17.27 3.61 -10.00
C ARG A 113 -16.19 3.26 -8.99
N VAL A 114 -15.53 4.30 -8.46
CA VAL A 114 -14.53 4.18 -7.40
C VAL A 114 -14.98 5.02 -6.22
N GLU A 115 -15.34 4.37 -5.13
CA GLU A 115 -15.74 5.01 -3.87
C GLU A 115 -14.55 4.95 -2.91
N VAL A 116 -14.23 6.08 -2.28
CA VAL A 116 -13.05 6.22 -1.42
C VAL A 116 -13.47 6.79 -0.08
N GLN A 117 -13.03 6.13 0.99
CA GLN A 117 -13.20 6.59 2.36
C GLN A 117 -11.84 6.65 3.06
N PHE A 118 -11.45 7.82 3.55
CA PHE A 118 -10.22 8.00 4.30
C PHE A 118 -10.42 7.67 5.78
N GLU A 119 -9.34 7.27 6.45
CA GLU A 119 -9.30 7.21 7.91
C GLU A 119 -9.50 8.58 8.55
N GLU A 120 -9.93 8.57 9.82
CA GLU A 120 -9.97 9.76 10.66
C GLU A 120 -8.56 10.12 11.15
N ASP A 121 -8.27 11.42 11.27
CA ASP A 121 -7.01 11.88 11.84
C ASP A 121 -6.95 11.50 13.32
N LEU A 122 -5.79 10.98 13.77
CA LEU A 122 -5.58 10.74 15.19
C LEU A 122 -5.73 12.06 15.96
N PRO A 123 -6.45 12.07 17.10
CA PRO A 123 -6.59 13.29 17.88
C PRO A 123 -5.22 13.77 18.31
N GLN A 124 -4.91 15.04 17.99
CA GLN A 124 -3.68 15.65 18.47
C GLN A 124 -3.78 15.80 19.98
N ILE A 125 -3.05 14.96 20.72
CA ILE A 125 -2.90 15.11 22.15
C ILE A 125 -1.98 16.32 22.33
N GLU A 126 -2.56 17.48 22.63
CA GLU A 126 -1.79 18.62 23.10
C GLU A 126 -1.17 18.25 24.45
N GLN A 127 0.08 17.78 24.42
CA GLN A 127 0.86 17.64 25.63
C GLN A 127 1.16 19.05 26.13
N THR A 128 0.30 19.56 27.02
CA THR A 128 0.63 20.73 27.81
C THR A 128 1.74 20.32 28.77
N ILE A 129 2.99 20.50 28.35
CA ILE A 129 4.14 20.44 29.26
C ILE A 129 3.93 21.61 30.22
N LYS A 130 3.38 21.31 31.39
CA LYS A 130 3.43 22.23 32.52
C LYS A 130 4.88 22.27 32.95
N TRP A 131 5.65 23.21 32.41
CA TRP A 131 6.91 23.57 33.01
C TRP A 131 6.64 23.83 34.49
N PRO A 132 7.36 23.17 35.42
CA PRO A 132 7.29 23.61 36.79
C PRO A 132 7.60 25.10 36.76
N LYS A 133 6.70 25.92 37.34
CA LYS A 133 7.05 27.32 37.57
C LYS A 133 8.41 27.28 38.24
N ASN A 134 9.34 28.09 37.76
CA ASN A 134 10.63 28.29 38.41
C ASN A 134 10.35 28.86 39.80
N GLU A 135 9.93 28.00 40.73
CA GLU A 135 10.03 28.30 42.13
C GLU A 135 11.53 28.40 42.36
N PRO A 136 12.03 29.55 42.80
CA PRO A 136 13.44 29.69 43.10
C PRO A 136 13.76 28.55 44.07
N PHE A 137 14.65 27.65 43.67
CA PHE A 137 15.24 26.67 44.57
C PHE A 137 15.83 27.48 45.72
N GLY A 138 15.08 27.57 46.81
CA GLY A 138 15.54 28.18 48.04
C GLY A 138 16.57 27.25 48.59
N TYR A 139 17.82 27.38 48.13
CA TYR A 139 18.97 26.77 48.77
C TYR A 139 19.07 27.39 50.16
N PRO A 140 18.79 26.64 51.23
CA PRO A 140 19.14 27.10 52.55
C PRO A 140 20.67 26.92 52.66
N TRP A 141 21.31 27.87 53.33
CA TRP A 141 22.76 27.88 53.63
C TRP A 141 23.66 28.41 52.51
N GLY A 142 23.97 29.71 52.60
CA GLY A 142 25.15 30.24 51.95
C GLY A 142 26.41 29.64 52.55
N GLN A 143 27.43 29.47 51.71
CA GLN A 143 28.85 29.74 52.02
C GLN A 143 29.76 29.36 50.83
N TRP A 144 30.74 30.24 50.58
CA TRP A 144 31.96 30.08 49.76
C TRP A 144 31.82 29.90 48.23
N TYR A 145 31.87 31.01 47.50
CA TYR A 145 32.52 31.01 46.19
C TYR A 145 34.04 31.19 46.41
N PRO A 146 34.92 30.27 45.98
CA PRO A 146 36.28 30.70 45.66
C PRO A 146 36.18 31.63 44.46
N GLN A 147 36.86 32.76 44.53
CA GLN A 147 36.87 33.74 43.45
C GLN A 147 37.62 33.10 42.28
N THR A 148 36.87 32.67 41.25
CA THR A 148 37.49 32.32 39.98
C THR A 148 38.05 33.61 39.40
N THR A 149 39.37 33.65 39.27
CA THR A 149 40.11 34.68 38.56
C THR A 149 39.42 35.03 37.26
N ASN A 150 39.22 36.33 37.02
CA ASN A 150 38.71 36.88 35.76
C ASN A 150 39.48 36.28 34.58
N ILE A 151 38.82 35.43 33.79
CA ILE A 151 39.26 35.14 32.43
C ILE A 151 38.80 36.32 31.59
N TRP A 152 39.74 37.22 31.30
CA TRP A 152 39.53 38.30 30.35
C TRP A 152 39.34 37.70 28.96
N TYR A 153 38.19 37.95 28.33
CA TYR A 153 38.11 37.86 26.87
C TYR A 153 38.82 39.09 26.33
N ASP A 154 40.00 38.87 25.77
CA ASP A 154 40.69 39.86 24.96
C ASP A 154 39.86 40.09 23.69
N SER A 155 39.20 41.24 23.62
CA SER A 155 38.58 41.73 22.39
C SER A 155 39.68 42.30 21.50
N GLY A 156 40.36 41.43 20.77
CA GLY A 156 41.46 41.83 19.91
C GLY A 156 41.78 40.83 18.81
N GLY A 157 41.23 41.05 17.61
CA GLY A 157 41.87 40.63 16.37
C GLY A 157 41.22 39.46 15.59
N LEU A 158 40.45 39.85 14.57
CA LEU A 158 40.30 39.20 13.26
C LEU A 158 41.19 37.97 12.98
N ASN A 159 40.61 36.78 12.76
CA ASN A 159 40.56 36.07 11.47
C ASN A 159 40.28 34.56 11.59
N GLN A 160 39.50 34.05 10.61
CA GLN A 160 39.34 32.66 10.17
C GLN A 160 38.24 31.78 10.82
N LEU A 161 37.04 31.89 10.24
CA LEU A 161 36.25 30.79 9.66
C LEU A 161 36.64 29.35 10.08
N HIS A 162 35.72 28.67 10.77
CA HIS A 162 35.03 27.46 10.30
C HIS A 162 33.80 27.25 11.20
N GLY A 163 32.60 27.39 10.63
CA GLY A 163 31.36 27.03 11.31
C GLY A 163 31.29 25.52 11.47
N GLN A 164 31.26 25.03 12.70
CA GLN A 164 30.83 23.67 12.98
C GLN A 164 29.32 23.70 13.16
N ALA A 165 28.63 23.05 12.22
CA ALA A 165 27.22 22.74 12.31
C ALA A 165 26.95 21.98 13.62
N MET A 166 25.88 22.34 14.32
CA MET A 166 25.36 21.48 15.37
C MET A 166 24.71 20.26 14.70
N ASP A 167 25.37 19.11 14.77
CA ASP A 167 24.74 17.82 14.49
C ASP A 167 23.75 17.52 15.62
N ILE A 168 22.46 17.50 15.28
CA ILE A 168 21.41 17.00 16.15
C ILE A 168 21.36 15.48 15.96
N HIS A 169 21.96 14.73 16.90
CA HIS A 169 21.76 13.28 17.00
C HIS A 169 20.35 12.99 17.54
N TYR A 170 19.49 12.39 16.73
CA TYR A 170 18.34 11.64 17.23
C TYR A 170 18.81 10.25 17.65
N SER A 171 18.89 9.96 18.95
CA SER A 171 18.95 8.58 19.45
C SER A 171 17.52 8.03 19.55
N GLY A 172 16.98 7.57 18.43
CA GLY A 172 15.85 6.66 18.43
C GLY A 172 16.40 5.24 18.30
N ASP A 173 16.36 4.46 19.36
CA ASP A 173 16.57 3.02 19.28
C ASP A 173 15.44 2.42 18.42
N VAL A 174 15.72 2.26 17.12
CA VAL A 174 14.91 1.42 16.25
C VAL A 174 15.41 0.01 16.44
N ASP A 175 14.76 -0.74 17.33
CA ASP A 175 14.93 -2.19 17.44
C ASP A 175 14.27 -2.84 16.21
N CYS A 176 14.98 -2.80 15.07
CA CYS A 176 14.62 -3.56 13.89
C CYS A 176 15.15 -4.99 14.07
N HIS A 177 14.34 -5.83 14.71
CA HIS A 177 14.48 -7.28 14.60
C HIS A 177 14.18 -7.73 13.16
N VAL A 178 15.14 -7.55 12.27
CA VAL A 178 15.22 -8.26 11.00
C VAL A 178 15.57 -9.71 11.35
N ARG A 179 14.56 -10.57 11.48
CA ARG A 179 14.77 -12.01 11.39
C ARG A 179 15.25 -12.31 9.97
N SER A 180 16.56 -12.52 9.82
CA SER A 180 17.12 -13.13 8.63
C SER A 180 16.63 -14.59 8.56
N CYS A 181 15.56 -14.82 7.81
CA CYS A 181 15.17 -16.16 7.42
C CYS A 181 16.17 -16.66 6.37
N SER A 182 17.26 -17.29 6.81
CA SER A 182 18.12 -18.07 5.92
C SER A 182 17.38 -19.35 5.54
N PHE A 183 16.84 -19.39 4.32
CA PHE A 183 16.28 -20.59 3.72
C PHE A 183 17.43 -21.53 3.33
N THR A 184 17.56 -22.65 4.03
CA THR A 184 18.37 -23.78 3.54
C THR A 184 17.53 -24.57 2.52
N PRO A 185 17.99 -24.76 1.26
CA PRO A 185 17.31 -25.66 0.35
C PRO A 185 17.51 -27.10 0.84
N THR A 186 16.42 -27.75 1.28
CA THR A 186 16.39 -29.20 1.43
C THR A 186 16.32 -29.83 0.04
N THR A 187 17.41 -30.44 -0.38
CA THR A 187 17.47 -31.38 -1.49
C THR A 187 16.44 -32.50 -1.26
N PRO A 188 15.59 -32.87 -2.24
CA PRO A 188 14.78 -34.07 -2.13
C PRO A 188 15.70 -35.30 -2.23
N ALA A 189 15.76 -36.07 -1.15
CA ALA A 189 16.35 -37.41 -1.18
C ALA A 189 15.36 -38.36 -1.88
N ASP A 190 15.87 -38.93 -2.95
CA ASP A 190 15.59 -40.24 -3.54
C ASP A 190 14.59 -41.15 -2.78
N GLY A 191 13.53 -41.50 -3.51
CA GLY A 191 13.08 -42.88 -3.73
C GLY A 191 12.67 -43.71 -2.52
N ASP A 192 11.38 -43.73 -2.21
CA ASP A 192 10.72 -44.90 -1.63
C ASP A 192 9.73 -45.49 -2.65
N GLU A 193 10.06 -46.70 -3.08
CA GLU A 193 9.27 -47.59 -3.92
C GLU A 193 7.97 -47.99 -3.19
N VAL A 194 6.82 -47.63 -3.76
CA VAL A 194 5.56 -48.31 -3.46
C VAL A 194 5.50 -49.54 -4.37
N GLY A 195 5.81 -50.70 -3.79
CA GLY A 195 5.68 -51.99 -4.44
C GLY A 195 4.21 -52.38 -4.63
N ASP A 196 3.69 -52.19 -5.84
CA ASP A 196 2.47 -52.83 -6.32
C ASP A 196 2.75 -54.33 -6.52
N LYS A 197 2.31 -55.14 -5.55
CA LYS A 197 2.01 -56.56 -5.76
C LYS A 197 0.50 -56.70 -5.89
N ALA A 198 0.06 -57.01 -7.11
CA ALA A 198 -1.22 -57.69 -7.36
C ALA A 198 -1.05 -58.56 -8.61
N ASP A 199 -0.64 -59.79 -8.35
CA ASP A 199 -1.15 -61.05 -8.90
C ASP A 199 -1.60 -61.05 -10.38
N ASN A 200 -0.69 -61.54 -11.21
CA ASN A 200 -1.00 -62.14 -12.49
C ASN A 200 -1.16 -63.65 -12.28
N ASP A 201 -2.41 -64.11 -12.09
CA ASP A 201 -2.78 -65.53 -12.14
C ASP A 201 -3.80 -65.76 -13.27
N GLN A 202 -3.29 -66.38 -14.32
CA GLN A 202 -3.83 -67.58 -14.99
C GLN A 202 -5.35 -67.75 -15.24
N VAL A 203 -5.62 -68.00 -16.54
CA VAL A 203 -6.37 -69.17 -17.08
C VAL A 203 -7.90 -69.09 -17.18
N GLY A 204 -8.38 -69.48 -18.37
CA GLY A 204 -9.68 -70.14 -18.60
C GLY A 204 -10.69 -69.26 -19.34
N ASP A 205 -10.94 -69.44 -20.63
CA ASP A 205 -11.77 -70.48 -21.28
C ASP A 205 -13.26 -70.06 -21.40
N ASP A 206 -13.87 -70.55 -22.47
CA ASP A 206 -15.31 -70.69 -22.75
C ASP A 206 -16.11 -69.56 -23.42
N THR A 207 -16.27 -69.77 -24.74
CA THR A 207 -17.54 -69.97 -25.48
C THR A 207 -18.72 -69.00 -25.24
N ASN A 208 -19.12 -68.29 -26.30
CA ASN A 208 -20.25 -68.61 -27.21
C ASN A 208 -20.69 -67.34 -27.97
#